data_AF-L8WHL6-F1
#
_entry.id   AF-L8WHL6-F1
#
_cell.length_a   1.000
_cell.length_b   1.000
_cell.length_c   1.000
_cell.angle_alpha   90.00
_cell.angle_beta   90.00
_cell.angle_gamma   90.00
#
_symmetry.space_group_name_H-M   'P 1'
#
loop_
_entity.id
_entity.type
_entity.pdbx_description
1 polymer ?
#
loop_
_entity_poly.entity_id
_entity_poly.type
_entity_poly.pdbx_seq_one_letter_code
_entity_poly.pdbx_strand_id
1 'polypeptide(L)' 'MGLLFLGTPLSWEEGKKHADYIREHGITQFLNVWRKLKDREGDTLLWGDEVRSSIWLFHMTMTTRMPDFPCVRARF' A
#
# COMPACT_ATOMS: atom_id res chain seq x y z
N MET A 1 8.36 5.87 1.02
CA MET A 1 7.84 4.87 1.97
C MET A 1 8.69 4.86 3.24
N GLY A 2 8.08 4.74 4.41
CA GLY A 2 8.77 4.56 5.71
C GLY A 2 8.41 3.20 6.34
N LEU A 3 9.11 2.81 7.41
CA LEU A 3 8.76 1.62 8.18
C LEU A 3 7.46 1.85 8.96
N LEU A 4 6.57 0.85 8.99
CA LEU A 4 5.31 0.94 9.74
C LEU A 4 5.59 1.03 11.25
N PHE A 5 4.82 1.87 11.94
CA PHE A 5 4.84 1.94 13.40
C PHE A 5 4.18 0.70 14.01
N LEU A 6 4.69 0.23 15.16
CA LEU A 6 4.16 -0.94 15.85
C LEU A 6 2.80 -0.61 16.50
N GLY A 7 1.81 -1.45 16.27
CA GLY A 7 0.49 -1.34 16.90
C GLY A 7 -0.10 -2.71 17.21
N THR A 8 -1.17 -2.73 18.01
CA THR A 8 -1.92 -3.95 18.35
C THR A 8 -3.13 -4.08 17.43
N PRO A 9 -3.14 -5.01 16.46
CA PRO A 9 -4.28 -5.17 15.57
C PRO A 9 -5.46 -5.78 16.32
N LEU A 10 -6.66 -5.27 16.04
CA LEU A 10 -7.92 -5.86 16.53
C LEU A 10 -8.37 -6.97 15.59
N SER A 11 -8.98 -8.03 16.14
CA SER A 11 -9.70 -9.00 15.33
C SER A 11 -10.90 -8.37 14.63
N TRP A 12 -11.46 -9.05 13.64
CA TRP A 12 -12.63 -8.54 12.90
C TRP A 12 -13.82 -8.21 13.82
N GLU A 13 -14.16 -9.12 14.74
CA GLU A 13 -15.29 -8.96 15.66
C GLU A 13 -15.09 -7.79 16.63
N GLU A 14 -13.86 -7.52 17.05
CA GLU A 14 -13.52 -6.38 17.89
C GLU A 14 -13.55 -5.07 17.09
N GLY A 15 -12.93 -5.05 15.91
CA GLY A 15 -12.89 -3.88 15.04
C GLY A 15 -14.27 -3.44 14.57
N LYS A 16 -15.17 -4.38 14.28
CA LYS A 16 -16.53 -4.10 13.83
C LYS A 16 -17.33 -3.26 14.84
N LYS A 17 -17.08 -3.43 16.15
CA LYS A 17 -17.73 -2.64 17.21
C LYS A 17 -17.38 -1.15 17.16
N HIS A 18 -16.24 -0.81 16.54
CA HIS A 18 -15.75 0.57 16.40
C HIS A 18 -16.01 1.17 15.02
N ALA A 19 -16.66 0.43 14.11
CA ALA A 19 -16.82 0.86 12.71
C ALA A 19 -17.56 2.20 12.58
N ASP A 20 -18.60 2.43 13.37
CA ASP A 20 -19.36 3.67 13.34
C ASP A 20 -18.55 4.86 13.86
N TYR A 21 -17.86 4.67 14.98
CA TYR A 21 -16.93 5.65 15.54
C TYR A 21 -15.85 6.06 14.52
N ILE A 22 -15.22 5.08 13.87
CA ILE A 22 -14.18 5.31 12.86
C ILE A 22 -14.74 6.11 11.68
N ARG A 23 -15.96 5.80 11.23
CA ARG A 23 -16.59 6.49 10.11
C ARG A 23 -16.88 7.95 10.43
N GLU A 24 -17.52 8.22 11.57
CA GLU A 24 -17.85 9.59 11.99
C GLU A 24 -16.61 10.46 12.19
N HIS A 25 -15.59 9.91 12.85
CA HIS A 25 -14.33 10.62 13.10
C HIS A 25 -13.53 10.78 11.81
N GLY A 26 -13.55 9.79 10.91
CA GLY A 26 -12.93 9.86 9.60
C GLY A 26 -13.51 10.97 8.73
N ILE A 27 -14.84 11.11 8.69
CA ILE A 27 -15.51 12.22 7.99
C ILE A 27 -15.09 13.56 8.59
N THR A 28 -15.05 13.66 9.92
CA THR A 28 -14.62 14.88 10.61
C THR A 28 -13.17 15.25 10.27
N GLN A 29 -12.25 14.28 10.26
CA GLN A 29 -10.86 14.49 9.84
C GLN A 29 -10.76 14.96 8.39
N PHE A 30 -11.52 14.32 7.50
CA PHE A 30 -11.58 14.71 6.09
C PHE A 30 -12.06 16.15 5.91
N LEU A 31 -13.17 16.54 6.54
CA LEU A 31 -13.69 17.91 6.48
C LEU A 31 -12.69 18.93 7.03
N ASN A 32 -11.96 18.59 8.10
CA ASN A 32 -10.92 19.44 8.66
C ASN A 32 -9.74 19.64 7.69
N VAL A 33 -9.29 18.58 7.03
CA VAL A 33 -8.23 18.66 6.01
C VAL A 33 -8.70 19.48 4.81
N TRP A 34 -9.91 19.21 4.31
CA TRP A 34 -10.50 19.96 3.20
C TRP A 34 -10.60 21.45 3.52
N ARG A 35 -11.17 21.82 4.68
CA ARG A 35 -11.27 23.23 5.09
C ARG A 35 -9.92 23.95 5.17
N LYS A 36 -8.84 23.24 5.50
CA LYS A 36 -7.48 23.80 5.57
C LYS A 36 -6.83 23.97 4.21
N LEU A 37 -7.17 23.11 3.24
CA LEU A 37 -6.47 23.03 1.96
C LEU A 37 -7.29 23.54 0.77
N LYS A 38 -8.58 23.82 0.94
CA LYS A 38 -9.49 24.20 -0.17
C LYS A 38 -9.07 25.45 -0.95
N ASP A 39 -8.37 26.39 -0.30
CA ASP A 39 -7.93 27.66 -0.89
C ASP A 39 -6.42 27.64 -1.21
N ARG A 40 -5.79 26.46 -1.23
CA ARG A 40 -4.35 26.29 -1.51
C ARG A 40 -4.12 26.28 -3.02
N GLU A 41 -3.27 27.18 -3.49
CA GLU A 41 -2.92 27.34 -4.90
C GLU A 41 -1.40 27.47 -5.10
N GLY A 42 -0.92 27.23 -6.32
CA GLY A 42 0.48 27.47 -6.69
C GLY A 42 1.48 26.38 -6.25
N ASP A 43 1.01 25.17 -5.93
CA ASP A 43 1.88 24.05 -5.62
C ASP A 43 2.61 23.54 -6.87
N THR A 44 3.91 23.27 -6.73
CA THR A 44 4.71 22.62 -7.78
C THR A 44 4.24 21.18 -7.99
N LEU A 45 4.21 20.73 -9.25
CA LEU A 45 3.93 19.34 -9.60
C LEU A 45 5.08 18.43 -9.15
N LEU A 46 4.88 17.71 -8.05
CA LEU A 46 5.76 16.64 -7.58
C LEU A 46 5.18 15.28 -8.02
N TRP A 47 6.03 14.37 -8.48
CA TRP A 47 5.63 13.04 -8.92
C TRP A 47 6.64 11.98 -8.47
N GLY A 48 6.21 10.72 -8.42
CA GLY A 48 7.04 9.57 -8.13
C GLY A 48 6.25 8.26 -8.27
N ASP A 49 6.94 7.18 -8.61
CA ASP A 49 6.34 5.85 -8.78
C ASP A 49 6.36 5.03 -7.48
N GLU A 50 5.29 4.27 -7.23
CA GLU A 50 5.23 3.26 -6.17
C GLU A 50 5.38 1.85 -6.75
N VAL A 51 6.57 1.26 -6.60
CA VAL A 51 6.88 -0.09 -7.10
C VAL A 51 6.74 -1.11 -5.97
N ARG A 52 6.04 -2.22 -6.24
CA ARG A 52 5.98 -3.39 -5.35
C ARG A 52 6.72 -4.56 -5.99
N SER A 53 7.48 -5.29 -5.17
CA SER A 53 8.28 -6.42 -5.61
C SER A 53 7.88 -7.69 -4.85
N SER A 54 7.80 -8.81 -5.55
CA SER A 54 7.71 -10.15 -4.93
C SER A 54 9.10 -10.74 -4.79
N ILE A 55 9.37 -11.40 -3.67
CA ILE A 55 10.62 -12.10 -3.42
C ILE A 55 10.42 -13.56 -3.79
N TRP A 56 11.28 -14.10 -4.67
CA TRP A 56 11.23 -15.49 -5.10
C TRP A 56 12.46 -16.22 -4.58
N LEU A 57 12.24 -17.37 -3.93
CA LEU A 57 13.32 -18.27 -3.55
C LEU A 57 13.56 -19.25 -4.70
N PHE A 58 14.76 -19.23 -5.28
CA PHE A 58 15.18 -20.24 -6.24
C PHE A 58 16.03 -21.30 -5.52
N HIS A 59 15.54 -22.53 -5.50
CA HIS A 59 16.27 -23.67 -4.94
C HIS A 59 16.93 -24.46 -6.07
N MET A 60 18.27 -24.44 -6.14
CA MET A 60 19.03 -25.32 -7.04
C MET A 60 19.28 -26.67 -6.38
N THR A 61 18.62 -27.72 -6.87
CA THR A 61 19.12 -29.09 -6.75
C THR A 61 20.03 -29.38 -7.94
N MET A 62 21.22 -29.94 -7.70
CA MET A 62 22.13 -30.40 -8.75
C MET A 62 21.57 -31.65 -9.45
N THR A 63 20.48 -31.50 -10.21
CA THR A 63 20.05 -32.48 -11.20
C THR A 63 19.63 -31.71 -12.45
N THR A 64 20.41 -31.86 -13.51
CA THR A 64 20.23 -31.26 -14.82
C THR A 64 18.83 -31.53 -15.40
N ARG A 65 17.96 -30.51 -15.39
CA ARG A 65 16.97 -30.20 -16.43
C ARG A 65 16.45 -28.79 -16.16
N MET A 66 16.81 -27.84 -17.02
CA MET A 66 16.22 -26.50 -16.99
C MET A 66 14.72 -26.62 -17.31
N PRO A 67 13.81 -26.06 -16.50
CA PRO A 67 12.43 -25.85 -16.94
C PRO A 67 12.38 -24.59 -17.82
N ASP A 68 11.80 -24.73 -19.01
CA ASP A 68 11.50 -23.60 -19.90
C ASP A 68 10.53 -22.64 -19.21
N PHE A 69 11.05 -21.51 -18.72
CA PHE A 69 10.20 -20.39 -18.33
C PHE A 69 9.80 -19.63 -19.59
N PRO A 70 8.49 -19.46 -19.89
CA PRO A 70 8.08 -18.52 -20.91
C PRO A 70 8.45 -17.13 -20.43
N CYS A 71 9.53 -16.60 -20.99
CA CYS A 71 9.91 -15.20 -20.85
C CYS A 71 8.73 -14.36 -21.36
N VAL A 72 7.94 -13.79 -20.44
CA VAL A 72 7.00 -12.74 -20.80
C VAL A 72 7.86 -11.53 -21.16
N ARG A 73 8.20 -11.45 -22.44
CA ARG A 73 8.94 -10.34 -23.02
C ARG A 73 8.06 -9.11 -22.87
N ALA A 74 8.33 -8.29 -21.85
CA ALA A 74 7.86 -6.92 -21.80
C ALA A 74 8.45 -6.23 -23.05
N ARG A 75 7.63 -6.10 -24.09
CA ARG A 75 7.91 -5.17 -25.19
C ARG A 75 7.64 -3.78 -24.64
N PHE A 76 8.72 -3.06 -24.33
CA PHE A 76 8.74 -1.62 -24.53
C PHE A 76 9.16 -1.36 -25.98
#